data_AF-A0A7C5JRI3-F1
#
_entry.id   AF-A0A7C5JRI3-F1
#
_cell.length_a   1.000
_cell.length_b   1.000
_cell.length_c   1.000
_cell.angle_alpha   90.00
_cell.angle_beta   90.00
_cell.angle_gamma   90.00
#
_symmetry.space_group_name_H-M   'P 1'
#
loop_
_entity.id
_entity.type
_entity.pdbx_description
1 polymer ?
#
loop_
_entity_poly.entity_id
_entity_poly.type
_entity_poly.pdbx_seq_one_letter_code
_entity_poly.pdbx_strand_id
1 'polypeptide(L)'
;MPQSMGAMSLPTVERLSVYLRTLKEALAEGKDYIVSTEIARRNGFTAAQVRKDLSCFGSFGVKGKGYDVKELIERLEEILGINRRWNVAIVGLGNIGKALVKYKG
;
A
#
# COMPACT_ATOMS: atom_id res chain seq x y z
N MET A 1 -9.22 -17.66 7.05
CA MET A 1 -9.17 -17.20 5.65
C MET A 1 -9.56 -15.73 5.64
N PRO A 2 -8.73 -14.79 5.15
CA PRO A 2 -9.18 -13.40 5.06
C PRO A 2 -10.28 -13.33 4.00
N GLN A 3 -11.42 -12.80 4.42
CA GLN A 3 -12.66 -12.79 3.65
C GLN A 3 -12.55 -11.82 2.47
N SER A 4 -12.97 -12.31 1.30
CA SER A 4 -13.35 -11.58 0.09
C SER A 4 -12.39 -10.51 -0.46
N MET A 5 -11.42 -10.96 -1.26
CA MET A 5 -10.80 -10.17 -2.34
C MET A 5 -11.76 -9.95 -3.54
N GLY A 6 -13.06 -10.24 -3.39
CA GLY A 6 -14.04 -10.40 -4.46
C GLY A 6 -14.78 -9.14 -4.93
N ALA A 7 -14.44 -7.95 -4.44
CA ALA A 7 -15.09 -6.70 -4.88
C ALA A 7 -14.15 -5.48 -4.87
N MET A 8 -12.84 -5.68 -5.00
CA MET A 8 -11.89 -4.58 -5.17
C MET A 8 -11.63 -4.34 -6.65
N SER A 9 -11.74 -3.09 -7.08
CA SER A 9 -11.25 -2.72 -8.41
C SER A 9 -9.72 -2.76 -8.41
N LEU A 10 -9.15 -3.37 -9.45
CA LEU A 10 -7.68 -3.44 -9.67
C LEU A 10 -6.97 -2.08 -9.45
N PRO A 11 -7.52 -0.93 -9.91
CA PRO A 11 -6.92 0.37 -9.68
C PRO A 11 -6.77 0.77 -8.21
N THR A 12 -7.64 0.27 -7.32
CA THR A 12 -7.55 0.55 -5.88
C THR A 12 -6.35 -0.16 -5.27
N VAL A 13 -6.11 -1.42 -5.64
CA VAL A 13 -4.96 -2.19 -5.15
C VAL A 13 -3.64 -1.55 -5.60
N GLU A 14 -3.58 -1.08 -6.84
CA GLU A 14 -2.42 -0.32 -7.34
C GLU A 14 -2.17 0.94 -6.51
N ARG A 15 -3.22 1.72 -6.21
CA ARG A 15 -3.10 2.92 -5.35
C ARG A 15 -2.66 2.59 -3.92
N LEU A 16 -3.10 1.46 -3.35
CA LEU A 16 -2.64 1.05 -2.02
C LEU A 16 -1.12 0.82 -1.98
N SER A 17 -0.54 0.24 -3.03
CA SER A 17 0.91 0.05 -3.11
C SER A 17 1.67 1.39 -3.13
N VAL A 18 1.09 2.42 -3.76
CA VAL A 18 1.61 3.78 -3.79
C VAL A 18 1.48 4.44 -2.41
N TYR A 19 0.32 4.31 -1.75
CA TYR A 19 0.12 4.83 -0.39
C TYR A 19 1.10 4.19 0.60
N LEU A 20 1.31 2.87 0.51
CA LEU A 20 2.27 2.16 1.36
C LEU A 20 3.68 2.74 1.23
N ARG A 21 4.13 3.03 0.01
CA ARG A 21 5.45 3.65 -0.22
C ARG A 21 5.54 5.01 0.48
N THR A 22 4.54 5.87 0.28
CA THR A 22 4.46 7.17 0.93
C THR A 22 4.42 7.09 2.45
N LEU A 23 3.76 6.07 3.00
CA LEU A 23 3.72 5.86 4.45
C LEU A 23 5.08 5.43 4.99
N LYS A 24 5.79 4.54 4.28
CA LYS A 24 7.16 4.15 4.65
C LYS A 24 8.13 5.33 4.61
N GLU A 25 7.98 6.24 3.63
CA GLU A 25 8.72 7.50 3.58
C GLU A 25 8.39 8.40 4.77
N ALA A 26 7.10 8.59 5.09
CA ALA A 26 6.68 9.36 6.24
C ALA A 26 7.18 8.78 7.57
N LEU A 27 7.23 7.44 7.69
CA LEU A 27 7.80 6.76 8.86
C LEU A 27 9.31 7.01 8.96
N ALA A 28 10.04 6.97 7.84
CA ALA A 28 11.47 7.28 7.79
C ALA A 28 11.76 8.76 8.12
N GLU A 29 10.82 9.66 7.82
CA GLU A 29 10.83 11.07 8.25
C GLU A 29 10.48 11.25 9.74
N GLY A 30 10.16 10.18 10.48
CA GLY A 30 9.82 10.23 11.90
C GLY A 30 8.39 10.69 12.19
N LYS A 31 7.46 10.58 11.24
CA LYS A 31 6.05 10.94 11.45
C LYS A 31 5.27 9.81 12.10
N ASP A 32 4.63 10.10 13.22
CA ASP A 32 3.68 9.17 13.87
C ASP A 32 2.28 9.21 13.23
N TYR A 33 1.86 10.39 12.72
CA TYR A 33 0.55 10.59 12.10
C TYR A 33 0.65 11.25 10.72
N ILE A 34 -0.27 10.90 9.83
CA ILE A 34 -0.40 11.49 8.50
C ILE A 34 -1.87 11.72 8.13
N VAL A 35 -2.16 12.83 7.44
CA VAL A 35 -3.53 13.14 6.98
C VAL A 35 -3.73 12.77 5.52
N SER A 36 -4.99 12.46 5.14
CA SER A 36 -5.34 12.08 3.75
C SER A 36 -4.91 13.09 2.69
N THR A 37 -4.89 14.39 3.01
CA THR A 37 -4.40 15.45 2.12
C THR A 37 -2.91 15.36 1.85
N GLU A 38 -2.11 14.91 2.82
CA GLU A 38 -0.68 14.75 2.64
C GLU A 38 -0.35 13.52 1.77
N ILE A 39 -1.01 12.38 2.03
CA ILE A 39 -0.92 11.18 1.18
C ILE A 39 -1.30 11.52 -0.26
N ALA A 40 -2.39 12.28 -0.43
CA ALA A 40 -2.89 12.71 -1.73
C ALA A 40 -1.89 13.61 -2.47
N ARG A 41 -1.33 14.63 -1.79
CA ARG A 41 -0.38 15.59 -2.38
C ARG A 41 0.89 14.92 -2.88
N ARG A 42 1.43 13.94 -2.15
CA ARG A 42 2.67 13.24 -2.52
C ARG A 42 2.53 12.39 -3.78
N ASN A 43 1.31 12.00 -4.14
CA ASN A 43 1.04 11.03 -5.21
C ASN A 43 0.09 11.55 -6.31
N GLY A 44 -0.29 12.82 -6.28
CA GLY A 44 -1.19 13.41 -7.29
C GLY A 44 -2.65 12.95 -7.20
N PHE A 45 -3.10 12.48 -6.04
CA PHE A 45 -4.49 12.08 -5.81
C PHE A 45 -5.30 13.16 -5.10
N THR A 46 -6.59 12.92 -4.89
CA THR A 46 -7.44 13.74 -4.03
C THR A 46 -7.58 13.12 -2.64
N ALA A 47 -7.69 13.94 -1.61
CA ALA A 47 -7.90 13.45 -0.25
C ALA A 47 -9.20 12.63 -0.10
N ALA A 48 -10.23 12.96 -0.91
CA ALA A 48 -11.47 12.20 -0.97
C ALA A 48 -11.26 10.78 -1.53
N GLN A 49 -10.43 10.64 -2.58
CA GLN A 49 -10.08 9.33 -3.12
C GLN A 49 -9.30 8.49 -2.11
N VAL A 50 -8.31 9.07 -1.44
CA VAL A 50 -7.53 8.38 -0.39
C VAL A 50 -8.46 7.89 0.73
N ARG A 51 -9.36 8.75 1.23
CA ARG A 51 -10.33 8.35 2.26
C ARG A 51 -11.25 7.23 1.78
N LYS A 52 -11.78 7.33 0.57
CA LYS A 52 -12.67 6.31 -0.01
C LYS A 52 -11.96 4.97 -0.13
N ASP A 53 -10.73 4.97 -0.65
CA ASP A 53 -9.92 3.77 -0.78
C ASP A 53 -9.65 3.13 0.59
N LEU A 54 -9.19 3.92 1.57
CA LEU A 54 -8.90 3.40 2.92
C LEU A 54 -10.16 2.93 3.64
N SER A 55 -11.29 3.65 3.53
CA SER A 55 -12.57 3.25 4.14
C SER A 55 -13.08 1.88 3.69
N CYS A 56 -12.67 1.38 2.51
CA CYS A 56 -13.03 0.05 2.06
C CYS A 56 -12.42 -1.09 2.90
N PHE A 57 -11.40 -0.80 3.71
CA PHE A 57 -10.62 -1.81 4.44
C PHE A 57 -10.77 -1.74 5.96
N GLY A 58 -11.64 -0.85 6.46
CA GLY A 58 -11.87 -0.64 7.89
C GLY A 58 -11.94 0.83 8.28
N SER A 59 -12.07 1.08 9.58
CA SER A 59 -11.91 2.42 10.13
C SER A 59 -10.43 2.68 10.39
N PHE A 60 -9.88 3.62 9.63
CA PHE A 60 -8.51 4.09 9.80
C PHE A 60 -8.51 5.49 10.41
N GLY A 61 -7.64 5.68 11.39
CA GLY A 61 -7.30 6.99 11.94
C GLY A 61 -8.14 7.45 13.14
N VAL A 62 -7.63 8.49 13.78
CA VAL A 62 -8.23 9.15 14.94
C VAL A 62 -8.82 10.48 14.47
N LYS A 63 -10.10 10.72 14.79
CA LYS A 63 -10.78 11.99 14.48
C LYS A 63 -9.91 13.17 14.93
N GLY A 64 -9.52 14.03 13.99
CA GLY A 64 -8.71 15.22 14.25
C GLY A 64 -7.19 15.04 14.23
N LYS A 65 -6.66 13.81 14.24
CA LYS A 65 -5.20 13.55 14.15
C LYS A 65 -4.74 12.98 12.80
N GLY A 66 -5.63 12.28 12.09
CA GLY A 66 -5.27 11.55 10.86
C GLY A 66 -5.01 10.07 11.15
N TYR A 67 -4.20 9.44 10.30
CA TYR A 67 -3.87 8.02 10.37
C TYR A 67 -2.56 7.82 11.13
N ASP A 68 -2.53 6.86 12.04
CA ASP A 68 -1.27 6.38 12.60
C ASP A 68 -0.46 5.72 11.48
N VAL A 69 0.78 6.18 11.30
CA VAL A 69 1.61 5.76 10.17
C VAL A 69 2.00 4.29 10.29
N LYS A 70 2.35 3.82 11.48
CA LYS A 70 2.80 2.43 11.70
C LYS A 70 1.63 1.47 11.54
N GLU A 71 0.52 1.75 12.21
CA GLU A 71 -0.68 0.92 12.12
C GLU A 71 -1.18 0.84 10.67
N LEU A 72 -1.21 1.96 9.95
CA LEU A 72 -1.67 1.98 8.57
C LEU A 72 -0.73 1.20 7.63
N ILE A 73 0.59 1.26 7.85
CA ILE A 73 1.55 0.43 7.11
C ILE A 73 1.21 -1.04 7.33
N GLU A 74 1.19 -1.51 8.58
CA GLU A 74 0.96 -2.92 8.92
C GLU A 74 -0.33 -3.46 8.27
N ARG A 75 -1.41 -2.66 8.33
CA ARG A 75 -2.67 -3.01 7.69
C ARG A 75 -2.60 -3.09 6.17
N LEU A 76 -1.94 -2.12 5.52
CA LEU A 76 -1.76 -2.18 4.07
C LEU A 76 -0.86 -3.35 3.66
N GLU A 77 0.14 -3.70 4.46
CA GLU A 77 1.01 -4.87 4.21
C GLU A 77 0.22 -6.18 4.28
N GLU A 78 -0.71 -6.28 5.24
CA GLU A 78 -1.63 -7.41 5.38
C GLU A 78 -2.60 -7.50 4.18
N ILE A 79 -3.21 -6.38 3.77
CA ILE A 79 -4.15 -6.32 2.65
C ILE A 79 -3.47 -6.69 1.32
N LEU A 80 -2.26 -6.17 1.08
CA LEU A 80 -1.48 -6.46 -0.12
C LEU A 80 -0.82 -7.86 -0.09
N GLY A 81 -0.81 -8.52 1.08
CA GLY A 81 -0.18 -9.82 1.25
C GLY A 81 1.33 -9.78 0.98
N ILE A 82 1.99 -8.68 1.35
CA ILE A 82 3.46 -8.54 1.23
C ILE A 82 4.18 -8.99 2.51
N ASN A 83 3.45 -9.23 3.59
CA ASN A 83 3.94 -9.86 4.82
C ASN A 83 4.02 -11.41 4.73
N ARG A 84 3.85 -11.99 3.53
CA ARG A 84 3.97 -13.43 3.27
C ARG A 84 4.95 -13.74 2.15
N ARG A 85 5.58 -14.92 2.22
CA ARG A 85 6.43 -15.42 1.13
C ARG A 85 5.56 -15.98 0.01
N TRP A 86 5.83 -15.53 -1.21
CA TRP A 86 5.21 -16.05 -2.42
C TRP A 86 6.19 -16.95 -3.16
N ASN A 87 5.80 -18.19 -3.40
CA ASN A 87 6.53 -19.07 -4.32
C ASN A 87 6.19 -18.65 -5.74
N VAL A 88 7.13 -18.03 -6.42
CA VAL A 88 6.99 -17.56 -7.81
C VAL A 88 7.94 -18.33 -8.71
N ALA A 89 7.50 -18.61 -9.94
CA ALA A 89 8.31 -19.24 -10.98
C ALA A 89 8.35 -18.33 -12.22
N ILE A 90 9.51 -18.22 -12.85
CA ILE A 90 9.67 -17.50 -14.12
C ILE A 90 9.75 -18.55 -15.22
N VAL A 91 8.82 -18.49 -16.17
CA VAL A 91 8.84 -19.36 -17.36
C VAL A 91 9.53 -18.60 -18.50
N GLY A 92 10.69 -19.11 -18.92
CA GLY A 92 11.54 -18.49 -19.94
C GLY A 92 12.63 -17.58 -19.36
N LEU A 93 13.90 -17.97 -19.55
CA LEU A 93 15.09 -17.23 -19.10
C LEU A 93 15.78 -16.51 -20.26
N GLY A 94 15.01 -15.74 -21.03
CA GLY A 94 15.54 -14.78 -22.00
C GLY A 94 16.19 -13.57 -21.31
N ASN A 95 16.50 -12.51 -22.07
CA ASN A 95 17.16 -11.31 -21.53
C ASN A 95 16.36 -10.67 -20.37
N ILE A 96 15.03 -10.59 -20.48
CA ILE A 96 14.15 -10.06 -19.44
C ILE A 96 14.10 -10.99 -18.23
N GLY A 97 13.92 -12.30 -18.46
CA GLY A 97 13.90 -13.29 -17.37
C GLY A 97 15.18 -13.28 -16.55
N LYS A 98 16.34 -13.17 -17.21
CA LYS A 98 17.65 -13.02 -16.53
C LYS A 98 17.77 -11.70 -15.77
N ALA A 99 17.22 -10.60 -16.29
CA ALA A 99 17.23 -9.31 -15.61
C ALA A 99 16.36 -9.34 -14.34
N LEU A 100 15.17 -9.94 -14.41
CA LEU A 100 14.25 -10.09 -13.27
C LEU A 100 14.84 -10.97 -12.17
N VAL A 101 15.48 -12.10 -12.51
CA VAL A 101 16.15 -12.96 -11.51
C VAL A 101 17.28 -12.24 -10.79
N LYS A 102 17.96 -11.30 -11.46
CA LYS A 102 19.07 -10.52 -10.87
C LYS A 102 18.59 -9.29 -10.08
N TYR A 103 17.33 -8.93 -10.18
CA TYR A 103 16.76 -7.79 -9.46
C TYR A 103 16.65 -8.12 -7.96
N LYS A 104 17.29 -7.33 -7.10
CA LYS A 104 17.37 -7.58 -5.65
C LYS A 104 16.28 -6.88 -4.82
N GLY A 105 15.33 -6.21 -5.47
CA GLY A 105 14.39 -5.33 -4.77
C GLY A 105 14.90 -3.90 -4.75
#